data_AF-A0A9P4W4C4-F1
#
_entry.id   AF-A0A9P4W4C4-F1
#
_cell.length_a   1.000
_cell.length_b   1.000
_cell.length_c   1.000
_cell.angle_alpha   90.00
_cell.angle_beta   90.00
_cell.angle_gamma   90.00
#
_symmetry.space_group_name_H-M   'P 1'
#
loop_
_entity.id
_entity.type
_entity.pdbx_description
1 polymer ?
#
loop_
_entity_poly.entity_id
_entity_poly.type
_entity_poly.pdbx_seq_one_letter_code
_entity_poly.pdbx_strand_id
1 'polypeptide(L)'
;MSDMSDMGSEEPKYRVEHASNRKATCNQAACKRAGSLIAKGELRIGTHTLFDRDGERRWCMAWRHWACATKHQLRGLKEVTNNDATKAPGYDRLSPESQAQLKLALEEGCIVDKTFKDIRPDLAAATATFGGEITNAIGYKIDMPTRPAGCRANECSDKIVKGELRVGFLKPFDGDHATWVYKHWNCISKYDIKSLKACYEQEQAGCPDYDDEGDALGLGGPKGLEGLDAIPTAFKDTVVKTFEEGELVTVAKSEPEQKPKKARAKKSKVEDKDSVEIEKPKRGRKKRAIEVVEAASDSEPEYVPKKTKSRKKVDEETADPAVCNIEALAAAMRENAGRG
;
A
#
# COMPACT_ATOMS: atom_id res chain seq x y z
N MET A 1 29.90 -27.31 14.03
CA MET A 1 28.63 -26.57 14.10
C MET A 1 29.00 -25.13 14.34
N SER A 2 29.17 -24.37 13.26
CA SER A 2 29.63 -22.99 13.30
C SER A 2 28.49 -22.10 13.79
N ASP A 3 28.80 -21.29 14.79
CA ASP A 3 27.89 -20.37 15.46
C ASP A 3 27.37 -19.31 14.48
N MET A 4 26.14 -19.47 14.01
CA MET A 4 25.41 -18.51 13.16
C MET A 4 24.53 -17.60 14.03
N SER A 5 25.07 -17.01 15.10
CA SER A 5 24.29 -16.17 16.01
C SER A 5 24.81 -14.74 16.23
N ASP A 6 25.79 -14.27 15.44
CA ASP A 6 26.31 -12.90 15.57
C ASP A 6 26.46 -12.16 14.23
N MET A 7 25.34 -11.97 13.54
CA MET A 7 25.21 -11.11 12.35
C MET A 7 23.91 -10.30 12.45
N GLY A 8 23.63 -9.69 13.59
CA GLY A 8 22.40 -8.91 13.73
C GLY A 8 22.28 -8.11 15.03
N SER A 9 22.72 -6.85 15.03
CA SER A 9 22.13 -5.82 15.90
C SER A 9 22.55 -4.35 15.65
N GLU A 10 23.20 -3.96 14.56
CA GLU A 10 23.45 -2.52 14.32
C GLU A 10 22.27 -1.78 13.66
N GLU A 11 21.05 -2.31 13.74
CA GLU A 11 19.89 -1.52 13.35
C GLU A 11 19.55 -0.51 14.44
N PRO A 12 19.49 0.79 14.10
CA PRO A 12 19.28 1.83 15.10
C PRO A 12 17.90 1.70 15.74
N LYS A 13 17.87 1.82 17.08
CA LYS A 13 16.63 1.74 17.88
C LYS A 13 15.57 2.76 17.44
N TYR A 14 16.00 3.92 16.94
CA TYR A 14 15.12 4.96 16.42
C TYR A 14 15.54 5.34 15.00
N ARG A 15 14.56 5.60 14.14
CA ARG A 15 14.79 6.04 12.75
C ARG A 15 13.79 7.13 12.39
N VAL A 16 14.24 8.13 11.64
CA VAL A 16 13.38 9.18 11.09
C VAL A 16 13.49 9.13 9.56
N GLU A 17 12.35 9.13 8.86
CA GLU A 17 12.32 9.10 7.40
C GLU A 17 11.00 9.67 6.86
N HIS A 18 10.99 10.08 5.60
CA HIS A 18 9.75 10.25 4.84
C HIS A 18 9.21 8.89 4.43
N ALA A 19 7.90 8.71 4.56
CA ALA A 19 7.26 7.42 4.31
C ALA A 19 7.38 7.00 2.83
N SER A 20 8.04 5.87 2.57
CA SER A 20 8.16 5.33 1.20
C SER A 20 6.84 4.82 0.59
N ASN A 21 5.85 4.52 1.44
CA ASN A 21 4.54 4.01 1.04
C ASN A 21 3.44 4.34 2.06
N ARG A 22 2.18 4.19 1.65
CA ARG A 22 0.98 4.38 2.48
C ARG A 22 0.47 3.06 3.10
N LYS A 23 1.36 2.22 3.64
CA LYS A 23 0.99 0.96 4.31
C LYS A 23 1.16 0.99 5.82
N ALA A 24 2.00 1.89 6.34
CA ALA A 24 2.27 1.97 7.77
C ALA A 24 1.09 2.60 8.53
N THR A 25 0.63 1.93 9.59
CA THR A 25 -0.34 2.49 10.55
C THR A 25 0.40 3.16 11.69
N CYS A 26 -0.05 4.33 12.14
CA CYS A 26 0.53 4.98 13.31
C CYS A 26 0.24 4.19 14.59
N ASN A 27 1.27 3.88 15.38
CA ASN A 27 1.16 3.11 16.62
C ASN A 27 0.65 3.89 17.83
N GLN A 28 0.33 5.18 17.68
CA GLN A 28 -0.33 5.92 18.74
C GLN A 28 -1.77 5.42 18.93
N ALA A 29 -2.19 5.17 20.17
CA ALA A 29 -3.46 4.49 20.45
C ALA A 29 -4.69 5.15 19.81
N ALA A 30 -4.76 6.50 19.80
CA ALA A 30 -5.84 7.24 19.15
C ALA A 30 -5.84 7.02 17.62
N CYS A 31 -4.70 7.23 16.97
CA CYS A 31 -4.51 7.02 15.53
C CYS A 31 -4.75 5.57 15.10
N LYS A 32 -4.24 4.61 15.89
CA LYS A 32 -4.41 3.18 15.66
C LYS A 32 -5.88 2.77 15.72
N ARG A 33 -6.66 3.29 16.68
CA ARG A 33 -8.11 3.05 16.74
C ARG A 33 -8.88 3.72 15.60
N ALA A 34 -8.42 4.88 15.14
CA ALA A 34 -8.99 5.56 13.98
C ALA A 34 -8.60 4.93 12.63
N GLY A 35 -7.68 3.95 12.62
CA GLY A 35 -7.17 3.34 11.39
C GLY A 35 -6.39 4.32 10.51
N SER A 36 -5.85 5.41 11.07
CA SER A 36 -5.14 6.43 10.30
C SER A 36 -3.80 5.88 9.80
N LEU A 37 -3.65 5.84 8.48
CA LEU A 37 -2.42 5.45 7.79
C LEU A 37 -1.52 6.67 7.59
N ILE A 38 -0.20 6.46 7.71
CA ILE A 38 0.81 7.46 7.38
C ILE A 38 0.85 7.61 5.85
N ALA A 39 0.71 8.83 5.35
CA ALA A 39 0.70 9.10 3.92
C ALA A 39 2.08 8.84 3.30
N LYS A 40 2.13 8.47 2.00
CA LYS A 40 3.40 8.37 1.28
C LYS A 40 4.03 9.77 1.20
N GLY A 41 5.32 9.87 1.47
CA GLY A 41 6.06 11.12 1.54
C GLY A 41 5.89 11.88 2.86
N GLU A 42 5.08 11.42 3.82
CA GLU A 42 4.92 12.09 5.14
C GLU A 42 6.11 11.80 6.07
N LEU A 43 6.54 12.79 6.86
CA LEU A 43 7.56 12.61 7.89
C LEU A 43 7.05 11.67 9.00
N ARG A 44 7.84 10.64 9.32
CA ARG A 44 7.51 9.67 10.37
C ARG A 44 8.71 9.28 11.20
N ILE A 45 8.43 8.84 12.42
CA ILE A 45 9.42 8.28 13.34
C ILE A 45 9.12 6.81 13.62
N GLY A 46 10.15 5.99 13.55
CA GLY A 46 10.13 4.55 13.83
C GLY A 46 10.83 4.24 15.15
N THR A 47 10.31 3.25 15.87
CA THR A 47 11.01 2.61 16.99
C THR A 47 11.18 1.13 16.69
N HIS A 48 12.40 0.63 16.82
CA HIS A 48 12.68 -0.77 16.62
C HIS A 48 12.15 -1.56 17.81
N THR A 49 11.15 -2.41 17.58
CA THR A 49 10.45 -3.14 18.63
C THR A 49 10.39 -4.62 18.28
N LEU A 50 10.63 -5.46 19.29
CA LEU A 50 10.41 -6.89 19.19
C LEU A 50 8.91 -7.16 19.22
N PHE A 51 8.39 -7.73 18.14
CA PHE A 51 7.03 -8.25 18.07
C PHE A 51 7.07 -9.73 18.44
N ASP A 52 6.46 -10.07 19.58
CA ASP A 52 6.29 -11.43 20.06
C ASP A 52 4.79 -11.77 20.03
N ARG A 53 4.39 -12.59 19.06
CA ARG A 53 3.02 -13.07 18.94
C ARG A 53 3.03 -14.49 18.39
N ASP A 54 2.23 -15.36 18.99
CA ASP A 54 2.02 -16.74 18.51
C ASP A 54 3.32 -17.57 18.44
N GLY A 55 4.32 -17.25 19.27
CA GLY A 55 5.61 -17.95 19.33
C GLY A 55 6.64 -17.48 18.30
N GLU A 56 6.27 -16.55 17.40
CA GLU A 56 7.18 -15.94 16.44
C GLU A 56 7.71 -14.61 16.99
N ARG A 57 9.02 -14.57 17.25
CA ARG A 57 9.75 -13.35 17.62
C ARG A 57 10.36 -12.74 16.37
N ARG A 58 9.86 -11.56 16.00
CA ARG A 58 10.39 -10.80 14.87
C ARG A 58 10.63 -9.36 15.27
N TRP A 59 11.78 -8.83 14.89
CA TRP A 59 12.05 -7.42 15.00
C TRP A 59 11.26 -6.67 13.91
N CYS A 60 10.62 -5.56 14.30
CA CYS A 60 9.89 -4.71 13.36
C CYS A 60 9.96 -3.24 13.76
N MET A 61 9.85 -2.36 12.76
CA MET A 61 9.82 -0.93 12.99
C MET A 61 8.39 -0.45 13.27
N ALA A 62 8.13 -0.03 14.50
CA ALA A 62 6.86 0.54 14.91
C ALA A 62 6.79 2.02 14.54
N TRP A 63 6.10 2.34 13.45
CA TRP A 63 5.96 3.71 12.94
C TRP A 63 4.92 4.55 13.69
N ARG A 64 5.14 5.86 13.74
CA ARG A 64 4.19 6.90 14.18
C ARG A 64 4.26 8.10 13.24
N HIS A 65 3.15 8.84 13.08
CA HIS A 65 3.21 10.18 12.49
C HIS A 65 4.23 11.02 13.26
N TRP A 66 4.88 11.96 12.58
CA TRP A 66 5.77 12.91 13.24
C TRP A 66 5.09 13.55 14.45
N ALA A 67 3.92 14.19 14.28
CA ALA A 67 3.13 14.80 15.35
C ALA A 67 2.72 13.85 16.51
N CYS A 68 2.80 12.54 16.31
CA CYS A 68 2.45 11.51 17.31
C CYS A 68 3.67 10.96 18.06
N ALA A 69 4.88 11.48 17.81
CA ALA A 69 6.07 11.07 18.53
C ALA A 69 5.95 11.43 20.02
N THR A 70 6.49 10.56 20.85
CA THR A 70 6.51 10.76 22.30
C THR A 70 7.80 11.46 22.72
N LYS A 71 7.75 12.18 23.85
CA LYS A 71 8.96 12.75 24.48
C LYS A 71 10.04 11.69 24.75
N HIS A 72 9.63 10.46 25.05
CA HIS A 72 10.56 9.34 25.26
C HIS A 72 11.28 8.93 23.97
N GLN A 73 10.58 8.92 22.83
CA GLN A 73 11.21 8.64 21.53
C GLN A 73 12.21 9.73 21.15
N LEU A 74 11.87 11.01 21.36
CA LEU A 74 12.81 12.11 21.10
C LEU A 74 14.01 12.08 22.04
N ARG A 75 13.80 11.79 23.33
CA ARG A 75 14.91 11.60 24.29
C ARG A 75 15.83 10.45 23.87
N GLY A 76 15.26 9.31 23.53
CA GLY A 76 16.04 8.17 23.08
C GLY A 76 16.76 8.44 21.75
N LEU A 77 16.14 9.19 20.83
CA LEU A 77 16.81 9.64 19.61
C LEU A 77 17.98 10.57 19.95
N LYS A 78 17.78 11.53 20.85
CA LYS A 78 18.81 12.46 21.35
C LYS A 78 20.00 11.74 22.00
N GLU A 79 19.73 10.68 22.76
CA GLU A 79 20.75 9.80 23.35
C GLU A 79 21.54 9.06 22.27
N VAL A 80 20.86 8.44 21.29
CA VAL A 80 21.51 7.72 20.19
C VAL A 80 22.36 8.64 19.32
N THR A 81 21.97 9.90 19.18
CA THR A 81 22.68 10.85 18.31
C THR A 81 23.67 11.75 19.04
N ASN A 82 23.87 11.57 20.36
CA ASN A 82 24.71 12.41 21.20
C ASN A 82 24.37 13.91 21.07
N ASN A 83 23.09 14.26 21.12
CA ASN A 83 22.54 15.61 20.92
C ASN A 83 22.74 16.23 19.53
N ASP A 84 23.31 15.50 18.56
CA ASP A 84 23.53 16.00 17.21
C ASP A 84 22.42 15.52 16.28
N ALA A 85 21.59 16.42 15.76
CA ALA A 85 20.50 16.05 14.86
C ALA A 85 20.99 15.40 13.56
N THR A 86 22.19 15.77 13.09
CA THR A 86 22.74 15.30 11.80
C THR A 86 23.09 13.81 11.83
N LYS A 87 23.35 13.26 13.02
CA LYS A 87 23.63 11.83 13.23
C LYS A 87 22.38 10.99 13.36
N ALA A 88 21.18 11.59 13.26
CA ALA A 88 19.94 10.84 13.33
C ALA A 88 19.82 9.85 12.16
N PRO A 89 19.50 8.57 12.43
CA PRO A 89 19.35 7.58 11.37
C PRO A 89 18.25 7.98 10.38
N GLY A 90 18.66 8.27 9.14
CA GLY A 90 17.80 8.72 8.04
C GLY A 90 17.78 10.24 7.80
N TYR A 91 18.52 11.04 8.59
CA TYR A 91 18.61 12.49 8.47
C TYR A 91 18.98 12.98 7.06
N ASP A 92 19.95 12.34 6.42
CA ASP A 92 20.49 12.75 5.10
C ASP A 92 19.44 12.71 3.98
N ARG A 93 18.38 11.91 4.15
CA ARG A 93 17.32 11.73 3.15
C ARG A 93 16.10 12.62 3.40
N LEU A 94 16.10 13.37 4.50
CA LEU A 94 15.01 14.28 4.85
C LEU A 94 15.06 15.54 3.99
N SER A 95 13.90 16.18 3.79
CA SER A 95 13.82 17.53 3.24
C SER A 95 14.48 18.54 4.21
N PRO A 96 14.93 19.70 3.71
CA PRO A 96 15.48 20.75 4.58
C PRO A 96 14.49 21.21 5.67
N GLU A 97 13.19 21.22 5.37
CA GLU A 97 12.13 21.63 6.30
C GLU A 97 11.95 20.59 7.43
N SER A 98 11.94 19.29 7.09
CA SER A 98 11.95 18.20 8.06
C SER A 98 13.22 18.20 8.93
N GLN A 99 14.38 18.51 8.35
CA GLN A 99 15.63 18.59 9.08
C GLN A 99 15.61 19.72 10.13
N ALA A 100 15.06 20.88 9.79
CA ALA A 100 14.88 21.99 10.73
C ALA A 100 13.93 21.62 11.88
N GLN A 101 12.81 20.97 11.57
CA GLN A 101 11.85 20.50 12.57
C GLN A 101 12.45 19.43 13.50
N LEU A 102 13.29 18.54 12.98
CA LEU A 102 13.99 17.54 13.79
C LEU A 102 14.99 18.19 14.75
N LYS A 103 15.77 19.19 14.29
CA LYS A 103 16.67 19.97 15.16
C LYS A 103 15.90 20.64 16.30
N LEU A 104 14.85 21.38 15.95
CA LEU A 104 13.99 22.07 16.91
C LEU A 104 13.38 21.09 17.94
N ALA A 105 12.88 19.93 17.48
CA ALA A 105 12.29 18.93 18.36
C ALA A 105 13.30 18.26 19.31
N LEU A 106 14.58 18.15 18.90
CA LEU A 106 15.66 17.62 19.75
C LEU A 106 16.16 18.65 20.77
N GLU A 107 16.18 19.93 20.41
CA GLU A 107 16.49 21.04 21.30
C GLU A 107 15.45 21.17 22.41
N GLU A 108 14.17 21.29 22.03
CA GLU A 108 13.04 21.43 22.95
C GLU A 108 12.66 20.13 23.68
N GLY A 109 13.09 18.97 23.16
CA GLY A 109 12.71 17.66 23.67
C GLY A 109 11.21 17.33 23.49
N CYS A 110 10.50 18.11 22.66
CA CYS A 110 9.12 17.88 22.29
C CYS A 110 8.84 18.43 20.89
N ILE A 111 7.78 17.93 20.25
CA ILE A 111 7.36 18.43 18.95
C ILE A 111 6.63 19.76 19.16
N VAL A 112 7.22 20.82 18.61
CA VAL A 112 6.67 22.18 18.66
C VAL A 112 5.43 22.26 17.78
N ASP A 113 5.54 21.88 16.50
CA ASP A 113 4.43 21.90 15.56
C ASP A 113 3.80 20.51 15.37
N LYS A 114 2.63 20.31 15.98
CA LYS A 114 1.83 19.08 15.84
C LYS A 114 0.99 19.04 14.55
N THR A 115 0.88 20.15 13.85
CA THR A 115 0.18 20.23 12.56
C THR A 115 1.11 19.91 11.40
N PHE A 116 2.42 20.03 11.61
CA PHE A 116 3.46 19.68 10.65
C PHE A 116 3.45 18.18 10.29
N LYS A 117 3.33 17.91 9.00
CA LYS A 117 3.39 16.55 8.41
C LYS A 117 4.51 16.37 7.41
N ASP A 118 4.97 17.46 6.78
CA ASP A 118 5.88 17.50 5.64
C ASP A 118 5.70 16.33 4.67
N ILE A 119 4.70 16.49 3.79
CA ILE A 119 4.44 15.54 2.72
C ILE A 119 5.28 15.96 1.52
N ARG A 120 6.43 15.30 1.35
CA ARG A 120 7.34 15.50 0.22
C ARG A 120 6.61 15.22 -1.10
N PRO A 121 6.38 16.21 -1.99
CA PRO A 121 5.57 16.01 -3.20
C PRO A 121 6.23 15.07 -4.20
N ASP A 122 7.57 14.98 -4.22
CA ASP A 122 8.33 14.04 -5.04
C ASP A 122 8.09 12.58 -4.65
N LEU A 123 7.95 12.30 -3.34
CA LEU A 123 7.61 10.98 -2.83
C LEU A 123 6.10 10.74 -2.81
N ALA A 124 5.33 11.78 -2.49
CA ALA A 124 3.88 11.74 -2.35
C ALA A 124 3.15 11.75 -3.68
N ALA A 125 3.82 12.17 -4.78
CA ALA A 125 3.40 11.90 -6.13
C ALA A 125 2.94 10.45 -6.16
N ALA A 126 1.62 10.31 -6.30
CA ALA A 126 0.96 9.03 -6.28
C ALA A 126 1.73 8.13 -7.23
N THR A 127 1.79 6.81 -6.95
CA THR A 127 1.98 5.84 -8.02
C THR A 127 1.18 6.35 -9.20
N ALA A 128 1.85 6.80 -10.28
CA ALA A 128 1.24 7.53 -11.38
C ALA A 128 -0.12 6.89 -11.59
N THR A 129 -1.20 7.63 -11.34
CA THR A 129 -2.54 7.08 -11.47
C THR A 129 -2.57 6.50 -12.86
N PHE A 130 -2.54 5.17 -12.95
CA PHE A 130 -2.39 4.46 -14.23
C PHE A 130 -3.57 4.74 -15.16
N GLY A 131 -4.56 5.50 -14.68
CA GLY A 131 -5.61 6.15 -15.43
C GLY A 131 -5.09 7.34 -16.24
N GLY A 132 -4.25 7.05 -17.23
CA GLY A 132 -4.04 7.92 -18.39
C GLY A 132 -4.32 7.15 -19.69
N GLU A 133 -4.42 7.88 -20.80
CA GLU A 133 -4.45 7.29 -22.15
C GLU A 133 -3.18 6.43 -22.35
N ILE A 134 -3.33 5.23 -22.90
CA ILE A 134 -2.20 4.32 -23.09
C ILE A 134 -1.58 4.59 -24.47
N THR A 135 -0.67 5.56 -24.53
CA THR A 135 -0.07 6.01 -25.80
C THR A 135 1.19 5.25 -26.21
N ASN A 136 1.85 4.57 -25.28
CA ASN A 136 3.10 3.84 -25.50
C ASN A 136 2.92 2.31 -25.50
N ALA A 137 1.77 1.81 -25.98
CA ALA A 137 1.60 0.38 -26.16
C ALA A 137 2.38 -0.10 -27.40
N ILE A 138 3.15 -1.18 -27.23
CA ILE A 138 3.90 -1.83 -28.31
C ILE A 138 3.14 -3.01 -28.93
N GLY A 139 2.09 -3.48 -28.27
CA GLY A 139 1.28 -4.60 -28.74
C GLY A 139 -0.11 -4.59 -28.11
N TYR A 140 -1.05 -5.24 -28.79
CA TYR A 140 -2.45 -5.27 -28.39
C TYR A 140 -2.96 -6.71 -28.34
N LYS A 141 -3.88 -6.96 -27.42
CA LYS A 141 -4.54 -8.25 -27.25
C LYS A 141 -6.00 -8.07 -26.92
N ILE A 142 -6.86 -8.87 -27.54
CA ILE A 142 -8.28 -8.95 -27.17
C ILE A 142 -8.54 -10.35 -26.66
N ASP A 143 -9.00 -10.47 -25.42
CA ASP A 143 -9.26 -11.77 -24.81
C ASP A 143 -10.42 -11.69 -23.79
N MET A 144 -10.75 -12.86 -23.24
CA MET A 144 -11.61 -12.98 -22.07
C MET A 144 -10.76 -13.38 -20.85
N PRO A 145 -10.86 -12.66 -19.72
CA PRO A 145 -10.04 -12.92 -18.55
C PRO A 145 -10.34 -14.28 -17.96
N THR A 146 -9.29 -15.06 -17.70
CA THR A 146 -9.38 -16.29 -16.89
C THR A 146 -9.37 -16.00 -15.39
N ARG A 147 -8.76 -14.86 -15.00
CA ARG A 147 -8.65 -14.34 -13.63
C ARG A 147 -9.06 -12.86 -13.61
N PRO A 148 -9.64 -12.35 -12.51
CA PRO A 148 -9.99 -10.95 -12.41
C PRO A 148 -8.77 -10.03 -12.60
N ALA A 149 -8.93 -8.98 -13.39
CA ALA A 149 -7.92 -7.96 -13.61
C ALA A 149 -8.49 -6.58 -13.23
N GLY A 150 -7.65 -5.64 -12.82
CA GLY A 150 -8.11 -4.25 -12.61
C GLY A 150 -8.14 -3.51 -13.93
N CYS A 151 -9.23 -2.81 -14.22
CA CYS A 151 -9.26 -1.87 -15.34
C CYS A 151 -8.35 -0.67 -15.06
N ARG A 152 -7.71 -0.17 -16.11
CA ARG A 152 -6.76 0.96 -16.06
C ARG A 152 -7.23 2.17 -16.85
N ALA A 153 -8.52 2.25 -17.16
CA ALA A 153 -9.10 3.48 -17.71
C ALA A 153 -9.20 4.57 -16.63
N ASN A 154 -9.17 5.83 -17.03
CA ASN A 154 -9.06 6.98 -16.13
C ASN A 154 -10.18 7.05 -15.09
N GLU A 155 -11.39 6.71 -15.52
CA GLU A 155 -12.61 6.82 -14.71
C GLU A 155 -13.09 5.47 -14.16
N CYS A 156 -12.45 4.36 -14.56
CA CYS A 156 -12.87 3.02 -14.17
C CYS A 156 -11.91 2.43 -13.14
N SER A 157 -12.43 2.19 -11.94
CA SER A 157 -11.71 1.50 -10.85
C SER A 157 -12.18 0.06 -10.64
N ASP A 158 -13.11 -0.42 -11.47
CA ASP A 158 -13.72 -1.72 -11.34
C ASP A 158 -12.80 -2.85 -11.83
N LYS A 159 -13.07 -4.05 -11.31
CA LYS A 159 -12.40 -5.27 -11.77
C LYS A 159 -13.12 -5.83 -12.99
N ILE A 160 -12.34 -6.22 -13.99
CA ILE A 160 -12.76 -7.00 -15.14
C ILE A 160 -13.00 -8.43 -14.67
N VAL A 161 -14.25 -8.90 -14.77
CA VAL A 161 -14.64 -10.23 -14.27
C VAL A 161 -14.46 -11.31 -15.33
N LYS A 162 -14.37 -12.57 -14.89
CA LYS A 162 -14.23 -13.71 -15.81
C LYS A 162 -15.38 -13.76 -16.82
N GLY A 163 -15.04 -13.88 -18.11
CA GLY A 163 -16.00 -13.95 -19.22
C GLY A 163 -16.41 -12.61 -19.81
N GLU A 164 -15.91 -11.49 -19.28
CA GLU A 164 -16.11 -10.16 -19.84
C GLU A 164 -15.08 -9.85 -20.92
N LEU A 165 -15.48 -9.21 -22.03
CA LEU A 165 -14.53 -8.81 -23.06
C LEU A 165 -13.60 -7.71 -22.55
N ARG A 166 -12.28 -7.87 -22.78
CA ARG A 166 -11.28 -6.88 -22.37
C ARG A 166 -10.22 -6.68 -23.45
N VAL A 167 -9.56 -5.53 -23.37
CA VAL A 167 -8.41 -5.19 -24.19
C VAL A 167 -7.16 -5.13 -23.32
N GLY A 168 -6.11 -5.83 -23.75
CA GLY A 168 -4.77 -5.78 -23.20
C GLY A 168 -3.85 -4.89 -24.03
N PHE A 169 -3.04 -4.09 -23.35
CA PHE A 169 -2.03 -3.21 -23.90
C PHE A 169 -0.68 -3.64 -23.35
N LEU A 170 0.26 -4.01 -24.22
CA LEU A 170 1.62 -4.36 -23.81
C LEU A 170 2.44 -3.07 -23.66
N LYS A 171 2.81 -2.71 -22.43
CA LYS A 171 3.58 -1.47 -22.15
C LYS A 171 5.01 -1.81 -21.72
N PRO A 172 6.05 -1.20 -22.32
CA PRO A 172 7.41 -1.30 -21.82
C PRO A 172 7.54 -0.54 -20.48
N PHE A 173 8.25 -1.12 -19.52
CA PHE A 173 8.45 -0.55 -18.18
C PHE A 173 9.86 0.02 -17.99
N ASP A 174 10.89 -0.72 -18.40
CA ASP A 174 12.31 -0.39 -18.17
C ASP A 174 13.19 -0.66 -19.40
N GLY A 175 12.60 -0.75 -20.59
CA GLY A 175 13.34 -0.97 -21.85
C GLY A 175 13.70 -2.44 -22.12
N ASP A 176 13.71 -3.29 -21.09
CA ASP A 176 13.95 -4.74 -21.21
C ASP A 176 12.71 -5.58 -20.86
N HIS A 177 11.75 -5.00 -20.14
CA HIS A 177 10.53 -5.69 -19.74
C HIS A 177 9.29 -4.94 -20.21
N ALA A 178 8.32 -5.73 -20.69
CA ALA A 178 6.99 -5.24 -21.02
C ALA A 178 5.93 -5.97 -20.17
N THR A 179 4.88 -5.24 -19.81
CA THR A 179 3.78 -5.77 -18.99
C THR A 179 2.43 -5.47 -19.62
N TRP A 180 1.51 -6.42 -19.48
CA TRP A 180 0.14 -6.25 -19.95
C TRP A 180 -0.69 -5.41 -18.97
N VAL A 181 -1.31 -4.38 -19.52
CA VAL A 181 -2.24 -3.48 -18.84
C VAL A 181 -3.61 -3.68 -19.47
N TYR A 182 -4.67 -3.76 -18.68
CA TYR A 182 -5.99 -4.13 -19.20
C TYR A 182 -7.02 -3.01 -19.03
N LYS A 183 -7.90 -2.84 -20.02
CA LYS A 183 -9.13 -2.04 -19.93
C LYS A 183 -10.35 -2.95 -20.21
N HIS A 184 -11.49 -2.64 -19.61
CA HIS A 184 -12.76 -3.22 -20.09
C HIS A 184 -12.97 -2.81 -21.55
N TRP A 185 -13.68 -3.64 -22.31
CA TRP A 185 -14.07 -3.27 -23.67
C TRP A 185 -14.80 -1.92 -23.70
N ASN A 186 -15.77 -1.72 -22.81
CA ASN A 186 -16.54 -0.47 -22.74
C ASN A 186 -15.76 0.74 -22.17
N CYS A 187 -14.52 0.54 -21.70
CA CYS A 187 -13.69 1.60 -21.13
C CYS A 187 -12.53 2.00 -22.03
N ILE A 188 -12.47 1.48 -23.27
CA ILE A 188 -11.48 1.91 -24.26
C ILE A 188 -11.86 3.30 -24.81
N SER A 189 -10.86 4.11 -25.09
CA SER A 189 -11.05 5.42 -25.70
C SER A 189 -11.17 5.31 -27.23
N LYS A 190 -11.55 6.42 -27.88
CA LYS A 190 -11.49 6.53 -29.35
C LYS A 190 -10.05 6.37 -29.88
N TYR A 191 -9.05 6.78 -29.08
CA TYR A 191 -7.64 6.61 -29.42
C TYR A 191 -7.25 5.13 -29.39
N ASP A 192 -7.65 4.40 -28.35
CA ASP A 192 -7.41 2.96 -28.26
C ASP A 192 -8.00 2.21 -29.46
N ILE A 193 -9.25 2.54 -29.85
CA ILE A 193 -9.91 1.92 -31.02
C ILE A 193 -9.12 2.17 -32.31
N LYS A 194 -8.66 3.42 -32.52
CA LYS A 194 -7.88 3.76 -33.71
C LYS A 194 -6.58 2.95 -33.79
N SER A 195 -5.89 2.80 -32.66
CA SER A 195 -4.64 2.04 -32.59
C SER A 195 -4.88 0.53 -32.78
N LEU A 196 -5.93 -0.03 -32.18
CA LEU A 196 -6.35 -1.43 -32.39
C LEU A 196 -6.68 -1.71 -33.86
N LYS A 197 -7.43 -0.81 -34.51
CA LYS A 197 -7.79 -0.90 -35.92
C LYS A 197 -6.55 -0.90 -36.82
N ALA A 198 -5.60 0.00 -36.56
CA ALA A 198 -4.36 0.05 -37.31
C ALA A 198 -3.55 -1.26 -37.21
N CYS A 199 -3.48 -1.86 -36.02
CA CYS A 199 -2.83 -3.15 -35.84
C CYS A 199 -3.59 -4.30 -36.55
N TYR A 200 -4.92 -4.28 -36.53
CA TYR A 200 -5.75 -5.27 -37.23
C TYR A 200 -5.58 -5.19 -38.76
N GLU A 201 -5.59 -3.97 -39.32
CA GLU A 201 -5.40 -3.75 -40.75
C GLU A 201 -3.99 -4.16 -41.21
N GLN A 202 -2.96 -3.91 -40.38
CA GLN A 202 -1.59 -4.34 -40.67
C GLN A 202 -1.46 -5.87 -40.72
N GLU A 203 -2.14 -6.59 -39.83
CA GLU A 203 -2.18 -8.05 -39.82
C GLU A 203 -2.90 -8.61 -41.06
N GLN A 204 -4.05 -8.01 -41.43
CA GLN A 204 -4.81 -8.39 -42.63
C GLN A 204 -4.08 -8.08 -43.94
N ALA A 205 -3.30 -6.99 -43.98
CA ALA A 205 -2.49 -6.65 -45.13
C ALA A 205 -1.37 -7.67 -45.41
N GLY A 206 -1.17 -8.66 -44.52
CA GLY A 206 -0.24 -9.75 -44.71
C GLY A 206 1.14 -9.22 -45.01
N CYS A 207 1.62 -8.28 -44.17
CA CYS A 207 2.95 -7.71 -44.33
C CYS A 207 3.95 -8.87 -44.49
N PRO A 208 4.65 -8.96 -45.64
CA PRO A 208 5.47 -10.12 -45.95
C PRO A 208 6.49 -10.30 -44.85
N ASP A 209 6.65 -11.56 -44.41
CA ASP A 209 7.66 -12.00 -43.46
C ASP A 209 9.00 -11.30 -43.74
N TYR A 210 9.26 -10.21 -43.03
CA TYR A 210 10.59 -9.63 -42.96
C TYR A 210 11.35 -10.54 -42.01
N ASP A 211 12.40 -11.15 -42.56
CA ASP A 211 13.25 -12.13 -41.93
C ASP A 211 13.61 -11.74 -40.50
N ASP A 212 13.65 -12.77 -39.65
CA ASP A 212 13.75 -12.89 -38.19
C ASP A 212 14.80 -12.02 -37.43
N GLU A 213 15.45 -11.03 -38.06
CA GLU A 213 16.53 -10.23 -37.46
C GLU A 213 16.11 -8.81 -37.00
N GLY A 214 14.82 -8.48 -37.07
CA GLY A 214 14.30 -7.12 -36.86
C GLY A 214 13.79 -6.75 -35.46
N ASP A 215 14.11 -7.48 -34.39
CA ASP A 215 13.83 -7.02 -33.02
C ASP A 215 14.89 -6.02 -32.56
N ALA A 216 14.88 -4.82 -33.13
CA ALA A 216 15.87 -3.77 -32.85
C ALA A 216 15.92 -3.33 -31.37
N LEU A 217 14.96 -3.74 -30.55
CA LEU A 217 14.93 -3.49 -29.11
C LEU A 217 14.99 -4.77 -28.25
N GLY A 218 15.03 -5.97 -28.85
CA GLY A 218 15.03 -7.23 -28.11
C GLY A 218 13.80 -7.45 -27.21
N LEU A 219 12.72 -6.71 -27.45
CA LEU A 219 11.58 -6.61 -26.53
C LEU A 219 10.46 -7.61 -26.83
N GLY A 220 10.58 -8.43 -27.89
CA GLY A 220 9.77 -9.63 -28.09
C GLY A 220 8.24 -9.43 -28.05
N GLY A 221 7.74 -8.28 -28.50
CA GLY A 221 6.31 -7.99 -28.53
C GLY A 221 5.58 -8.82 -29.61
N PRO A 222 4.29 -9.18 -29.41
CA PRO A 222 3.52 -9.88 -30.43
C PRO A 222 3.36 -8.99 -31.67
N LYS A 223 3.68 -9.54 -32.85
CA LYS A 223 3.42 -8.92 -34.15
C LYS A 223 1.92 -9.04 -34.45
N GLY A 224 1.13 -8.00 -34.16
CA GLY A 224 -0.30 -7.95 -34.52
C GLY A 224 -1.27 -7.98 -33.33
N LEU A 225 -2.54 -8.26 -33.62
CA LEU A 225 -3.63 -8.24 -32.65
C LEU A 225 -3.86 -9.64 -32.07
N GLU A 226 -3.25 -9.93 -30.93
CA GLU A 226 -3.32 -11.27 -30.34
C GLU A 226 -4.73 -11.59 -29.78
N GLY A 227 -5.15 -12.85 -29.90
CA GLY A 227 -6.28 -13.41 -29.14
C GLY A 227 -7.66 -13.23 -29.76
N LEU A 228 -7.78 -12.50 -30.88
CA LEU A 228 -9.05 -12.34 -31.58
C LEU A 228 -9.62 -13.69 -32.01
N ASP A 229 -8.79 -14.63 -32.46
CA ASP A 229 -9.27 -15.95 -32.89
C ASP A 229 -9.81 -16.83 -31.75
N ALA A 230 -9.34 -16.60 -30.53
CA ALA A 230 -9.68 -17.40 -29.36
C ALA A 230 -11.01 -17.00 -28.69
N ILE A 231 -11.60 -15.86 -29.06
CA ILE A 231 -12.88 -15.40 -28.50
C ILE A 231 -14.08 -16.01 -29.26
N PRO A 232 -15.24 -16.19 -28.60
CA PRO A 232 -16.47 -16.65 -29.26
C PRO A 232 -16.88 -15.74 -30.42
N THR A 233 -17.48 -16.32 -31.46
CA THR A 233 -17.90 -15.62 -32.68
C THR A 233 -18.79 -14.40 -32.41
N ALA A 234 -19.72 -14.49 -31.46
CA ALA A 234 -20.58 -13.37 -31.08
C ALA A 234 -19.79 -12.12 -30.63
N PHE A 235 -18.66 -12.31 -29.94
CA PHE A 235 -17.79 -11.20 -29.55
C PHE A 235 -16.88 -10.76 -30.69
N LYS A 236 -16.44 -11.67 -31.57
CA LYS A 236 -15.66 -11.33 -32.77
C LYS A 236 -16.43 -10.33 -33.64
N ASP A 237 -17.70 -10.61 -33.90
CA ASP A 237 -18.55 -9.74 -34.73
C ASP A 237 -18.69 -8.34 -34.10
N THR A 238 -18.77 -8.27 -32.77
CA THR A 238 -18.84 -7.00 -32.04
C THR A 238 -17.52 -6.21 -32.16
N VAL A 239 -16.38 -6.90 -32.09
CA VAL A 239 -15.05 -6.29 -32.25
C VAL A 239 -14.88 -5.74 -33.67
N VAL A 240 -15.18 -6.55 -34.70
CA VAL A 240 -15.08 -6.15 -36.10
C VAL A 240 -15.99 -4.96 -36.39
N LYS A 241 -17.25 -5.00 -35.91
CA LYS A 241 -18.19 -3.89 -36.04
C LYS A 241 -17.67 -2.60 -35.38
N THR A 242 -17.04 -2.70 -34.21
CA THR A 242 -16.42 -1.55 -33.53
C THR A 242 -15.28 -0.95 -34.37
N PHE A 243 -14.50 -1.78 -35.07
CA PHE A 243 -13.44 -1.30 -35.96
C PHE A 243 -13.99 -0.65 -37.23
N GLU A 244 -15.09 -1.15 -37.78
CA GLU A 244 -15.75 -0.58 -38.95
C GLU A 244 -16.37 0.79 -38.61
N GLU A 245 -17.13 0.87 -37.51
CA GLU A 245 -17.82 2.10 -37.09
C GLU A 245 -16.85 3.13 -36.49
N GLY A 246 -15.73 2.71 -35.93
CA GLY A 246 -14.78 3.58 -35.22
C GLY A 246 -15.33 4.16 -33.91
N GLU A 247 -16.48 3.67 -33.46
CA GLU A 247 -17.13 4.02 -32.21
C GLU A 247 -17.45 2.77 -31.38
N LEU A 248 -17.53 2.96 -30.07
CA LEU A 248 -17.74 1.88 -29.12
C LEU A 248 -19.12 1.23 -29.28
N VAL A 249 -19.15 0.00 -29.78
CA VAL A 249 -20.35 -0.84 -29.71
C VAL A 249 -20.41 -1.44 -28.31
N THR A 250 -21.43 -1.05 -27.55
CA THR A 250 -21.63 -1.57 -26.18
C THR A 250 -21.95 -3.06 -26.24
N VAL A 251 -21.09 -3.88 -25.62
CA VAL A 251 -21.35 -5.31 -25.48
C VAL A 251 -22.41 -5.49 -24.40
N ALA A 252 -23.52 -6.17 -24.73
CA ALA A 252 -24.49 -6.59 -23.74
C ALA A 252 -23.80 -7.50 -22.72
N LYS A 253 -23.80 -7.09 -21.45
CA LYS A 253 -23.20 -7.87 -20.36
C LYS A 253 -23.88 -9.23 -20.33
N SER A 254 -23.16 -10.28 -20.72
CA SER A 254 -23.71 -11.63 -20.65
C SER A 254 -24.05 -11.92 -19.19
N GLU A 255 -25.33 -12.18 -18.94
CA GLU A 255 -25.80 -12.53 -17.61
C GLU A 255 -25.04 -13.79 -17.17
N PRO A 256 -24.34 -13.76 -16.02
CA PRO A 256 -23.47 -14.86 -15.64
C PRO A 256 -24.32 -16.11 -15.47
N GLU A 257 -24.11 -17.10 -16.36
CA GLU A 257 -24.73 -18.40 -16.28
C GLU A 257 -24.50 -18.97 -14.88
N GLN A 258 -25.57 -19.01 -14.08
CA GLN A 258 -25.50 -19.44 -12.70
C GLN A 258 -25.12 -20.91 -12.70
N LYS A 259 -23.84 -21.20 -12.42
CA LYS A 259 -23.41 -22.59 -12.25
C LYS A 259 -24.28 -23.23 -11.17
N PRO A 260 -24.88 -24.40 -11.42
CA PRO A 260 -25.68 -25.08 -10.42
C PRO A 260 -24.81 -25.30 -9.18
N LYS A 261 -25.28 -24.78 -8.04
CA LYS A 261 -24.63 -24.97 -6.74
C LYS A 261 -24.48 -26.47 -6.53
N LYS A 262 -23.26 -26.99 -6.63
CA LYS A 262 -22.96 -28.38 -6.24
C LYS A 262 -23.32 -28.51 -4.77
N ALA A 263 -24.43 -29.17 -4.49
CA ALA A 263 -24.82 -29.55 -3.14
C ALA A 263 -23.68 -30.39 -2.55
N ARG A 264 -23.02 -29.84 -1.53
CA ARG A 264 -21.99 -30.54 -0.77
C ARG A 264 -22.70 -31.66 -0.01
N ALA A 265 -22.63 -32.88 -0.55
CA ALA A 265 -23.17 -34.07 0.08
C ALA A 265 -22.57 -34.22 1.49
N LYS A 266 -23.43 -34.08 2.51
CA LYS A 266 -23.11 -34.49 3.88
C LYS A 266 -22.92 -36.01 3.85
N LYS A 267 -21.70 -36.46 4.11
CA LYS A 267 -21.38 -37.87 4.33
C LYS A 267 -22.05 -38.30 5.65
N SER A 268 -23.20 -38.98 5.55
CA SER A 268 -23.85 -39.66 6.68
C SER A 268 -22.95 -40.81 7.13
N LYS A 269 -22.56 -40.79 8.40
CA LYS A 269 -21.82 -41.85 9.05
C LYS A 269 -22.81 -42.98 9.36
N VAL A 270 -22.64 -44.11 8.69
CA VAL A 270 -23.33 -45.38 8.97
C VAL A 270 -22.87 -45.85 10.35
N GLU A 271 -23.84 -46.21 11.20
CA GLU A 271 -23.62 -46.91 12.46
C GLU A 271 -23.30 -48.36 12.14
N ASP A 272 -22.15 -48.85 12.59
CA ASP A 272 -21.94 -50.26 12.83
C ASP A 272 -21.38 -50.43 14.24
N LYS A 273 -22.04 -51.32 14.98
CA LYS A 273 -21.81 -51.59 16.40
C LYS A 273 -20.78 -52.69 16.48
N ASP A 274 -19.59 -52.40 17.00
CA ASP A 274 -18.92 -53.36 17.85
C ASP A 274 -18.04 -52.69 18.90
N SER A 275 -18.20 -53.18 20.10
CA SER A 275 -17.74 -52.68 21.39
C SER A 275 -16.28 -52.99 21.65
N VAL A 276 -15.47 -51.99 22.02
CA VAL A 276 -14.48 -52.08 23.12
C VAL A 276 -14.33 -50.70 23.77
N GLU A 277 -14.48 -50.73 25.09
CA GLU A 277 -14.53 -49.65 26.07
C GLU A 277 -13.14 -49.05 26.33
N ILE A 278 -12.93 -47.77 26.00
CA ILE A 278 -11.84 -46.96 26.56
C ILE A 278 -12.37 -45.54 26.79
N GLU A 279 -12.66 -45.21 28.04
CA GLU A 279 -13.07 -43.88 28.47
C GLU A 279 -11.97 -42.83 28.22
N LYS A 280 -12.30 -41.76 27.50
CA LYS A 280 -11.53 -40.51 27.48
C LYS A 280 -12.42 -39.36 27.95
N PRO A 281 -11.98 -38.55 28.93
CA PRO A 281 -12.84 -37.59 29.62
C PRO A 281 -13.10 -36.33 28.79
N LYS A 282 -14.35 -35.84 28.90
CA LYS A 282 -14.84 -34.57 28.36
C LYS A 282 -14.05 -33.41 28.97
N ARG A 283 -13.34 -32.63 28.15
CA ARG A 283 -12.72 -31.36 28.55
C ARG A 283 -13.81 -30.31 28.80
N GLY A 284 -14.30 -30.27 30.03
CA GLY A 284 -15.05 -29.15 30.59
C GLY A 284 -14.16 -27.92 30.75
N ARG A 285 -14.71 -26.76 30.39
CA ARG A 285 -14.13 -25.43 30.57
C ARG A 285 -13.94 -25.14 32.06
N LYS A 286 -12.74 -25.39 32.59
CA LYS A 286 -12.39 -25.10 33.99
C LYS A 286 -12.06 -23.61 34.13
N LYS A 287 -12.95 -22.86 34.79
CA LYS A 287 -12.63 -21.58 35.43
C LYS A 287 -11.54 -21.87 36.48
N ARG A 288 -10.37 -21.23 36.38
CA ARG A 288 -9.37 -21.30 37.46
C ARG A 288 -9.78 -20.32 38.55
N ALA A 289 -10.01 -20.88 39.74
CA ALA A 289 -9.89 -20.19 41.00
C ALA A 289 -8.42 -19.78 41.19
N ILE A 290 -8.23 -18.57 41.71
CA ILE A 290 -6.95 -18.05 42.18
C ILE A 290 -6.79 -18.60 43.60
N GLU A 291 -5.76 -19.40 43.82
CA GLU A 291 -5.35 -19.86 45.13
C GLU A 291 -4.37 -18.84 45.71
N VAL A 292 -4.69 -18.40 46.92
CA VAL A 292 -3.94 -17.45 47.74
C VAL A 292 -2.78 -18.23 48.38
N VAL A 293 -1.56 -17.74 48.20
CA VAL A 293 -0.39 -18.11 49.00
C VAL A 293 0.09 -16.86 49.73
N GLU A 294 -0.18 -16.80 51.03
CA GLU A 294 0.62 -16.06 52.01
C GLU A 294 1.89 -16.91 52.28
N ALA A 295 3.07 -16.42 52.66
CA ALA A 295 3.51 -15.14 53.18
C ALA A 295 5.01 -14.98 52.89
N ALA A 296 5.46 -13.74 52.65
CA ALA A 296 6.67 -13.19 53.26
C ALA A 296 6.69 -11.68 52.99
N SER A 297 6.77 -10.95 54.10
CA SER A 297 6.95 -9.51 54.27
C SER A 297 7.93 -8.85 53.31
N ASP A 298 7.49 -7.81 52.60
CA ASP A 298 8.09 -6.47 52.75
C ASP A 298 7.10 -5.39 52.28
N SER A 299 7.07 -4.30 53.00
CA SER A 299 6.02 -3.27 52.97
C SER A 299 6.34 -2.14 52.00
N GLU A 300 5.54 -1.94 50.96
CA GLU A 300 5.34 -0.63 50.32
C GLU A 300 3.90 -0.49 49.77
N PRO A 301 3.23 0.68 49.95
CA PRO A 301 1.79 0.81 49.74
C PRO A 301 1.38 0.88 48.26
N GLU A 302 0.36 0.08 47.91
CA GLU A 302 -0.32 0.05 46.62
C GLU A 302 -0.87 1.43 46.20
N TYR A 303 -0.50 1.83 44.98
CA TYR A 303 -1.01 3.00 44.27
C TYR A 303 -2.45 2.75 43.77
N VAL A 304 -3.42 3.41 44.40
CA VAL A 304 -4.82 3.47 43.95
C VAL A 304 -4.96 4.59 42.89
N PRO A 305 -5.30 4.30 41.62
CA PRO A 305 -5.56 5.36 40.65
C PRO A 305 -6.89 6.07 40.97
N LYS A 306 -6.78 7.30 41.48
CA LYS A 306 -7.91 8.22 41.63
C LYS A 306 -8.54 8.52 40.27
N LYS A 307 -9.83 8.20 40.11
CA LYS A 307 -10.67 8.70 39.01
C LYS A 307 -10.69 10.23 39.07
N THR A 308 -10.02 10.89 38.12
CA THR A 308 -10.06 12.35 37.99
C THR A 308 -11.15 12.78 37.02
N LYS A 309 -11.72 13.93 37.37
CA LYS A 309 -12.99 14.49 36.93
C LYS A 309 -12.98 14.92 35.47
N SER A 310 -14.15 14.79 34.85
CA SER A 310 -14.60 15.50 33.64
C SER A 310 -14.05 16.93 33.60
N ARG A 311 -13.31 17.28 32.54
CA ARG A 311 -12.79 18.62 32.33
C ARG A 311 -13.71 19.38 31.36
N LYS A 312 -14.19 20.49 31.88
CA LYS A 312 -15.04 21.54 31.31
C LYS A 312 -14.46 22.08 30.00
N LYS A 313 -15.33 22.37 29.02
CA LYS A 313 -15.05 23.15 27.80
C LYS A 313 -14.48 24.52 28.18
N VAL A 314 -13.44 24.97 27.48
CA VAL A 314 -12.99 26.36 27.45
C VAL A 314 -12.97 26.76 25.97
N ASP A 315 -13.71 27.80 25.66
CA ASP A 315 -13.83 28.42 24.34
C ASP A 315 -12.72 29.46 24.11
N GLU A 316 -12.47 29.74 22.83
CA GLU A 316 -12.03 31.01 22.23
C GLU A 316 -10.57 31.49 22.35
N GLU A 317 -9.86 31.27 21.24
CA GLU A 317 -9.02 32.20 20.47
C GLU A 317 -8.22 33.28 21.20
N THR A 318 -6.94 32.99 21.40
CA THR A 318 -5.86 34.00 21.43
C THR A 318 -4.66 33.42 20.70
N ALA A 319 -4.29 34.02 19.57
CA ALA A 319 -3.11 33.63 18.82
C ALA A 319 -1.86 33.89 19.67
N ASP A 320 -1.07 32.83 19.87
CA ASP A 320 0.18 32.86 20.63
C ASP A 320 1.23 33.70 19.86
N PRO A 321 1.83 34.74 20.47
CA PRO A 321 2.82 35.60 19.81
C PRO A 321 4.04 34.85 19.27
N ALA A 322 4.30 33.61 19.71
CA ALA A 322 5.34 32.75 19.16
C ALA A 322 5.04 32.30 17.72
N VAL A 323 3.77 32.16 17.33
CA VAL A 323 3.36 31.71 15.98
C VAL A 323 3.61 32.82 14.95
N CYS A 324 3.37 34.08 15.30
CA CYS A 324 3.65 35.22 14.42
C CYS A 324 5.15 35.40 14.12
N ASN A 325 6.03 35.02 15.06
CA ASN A 325 7.49 35.11 14.85
C ASN A 325 8.01 34.06 13.86
N ILE A 326 7.36 32.89 13.76
CA ILE A 326 7.78 31.82 12.85
C ILE A 326 7.40 32.15 11.40
N GLU A 327 6.21 32.72 11.17
CA GLU A 327 5.79 33.15 9.84
C GLU A 327 6.69 34.27 9.29
N ALA A 328 7.12 35.21 10.14
CA ALA A 328 8.05 36.27 9.76
C ALA A 328 9.44 35.73 9.37
N LEU A 329 9.95 34.73 10.11
CA LEU A 329 11.27 34.15 9.82
C LEU A 329 11.24 33.30 8.53
N ALA A 330 10.14 32.58 8.29
CA ALA A 330 9.95 31.79 7.07
C ALA A 330 9.81 32.68 5.81
N ALA A 331 9.17 33.84 5.93
CA ALA A 331 9.08 34.82 4.84
C ALA A 331 10.45 35.40 4.47
N ALA A 332 11.26 35.78 5.48
CA ALA A 332 12.60 36.34 5.26
C ALA A 332 13.56 35.34 4.57
N MET A 333 13.44 34.04 4.86
CA MET A 333 14.26 33.03 4.19
C MET A 333 13.85 32.80 2.73
N ARG A 334 12.57 32.98 2.36
CA ARG A 334 12.12 32.88 0.97
C ARG A 334 12.59 34.04 0.11
N GLU A 335 12.64 35.26 0.65
CA GLU A 335 13.15 36.43 -0.08
C GLU A 335 14.65 36.34 -0.36
N ASN A 336 15.43 35.80 0.57
CA ASN A 336 16.87 35.61 0.38
C ASN A 336 17.20 34.48 -0.61
N ALA A 337 16.34 33.48 -0.76
CA ALA A 337 16.53 32.39 -1.72
C ALA A 337 16.23 32.80 -3.17
N GLY A 338 15.53 33.92 -3.40
CA GLY A 338 15.18 34.42 -4.74
C GLY A 338 16.13 35.45 -5.34
N ARG A 339 17.21 35.83 -4.64
CA ARG A 339 18.18 36.85 -5.07
C ARG A 339 19.58 36.29 -5.38
N GLY A 340 19.71 34.97 -5.52
CA GLY A 340 20.97 34.27 -5.84
C GLY A 340 21.10 33.95 -7.32
#